data_AF-A0A9P6TAM4-F1
#
_entry.id   AF-A0A9P6TAM4-F1
#
_cell.length_a   1.000
_cell.length_b   1.000
_cell.length_c   1.000
_cell.angle_alpha   90.00
_cell.angle_beta   90.00
_cell.angle_gamma   90.00
#
_symmetry.space_group_name_H-M   'P 1'
#
loop_
_entity.id
_entity.type
_entity.pdbx_description
1 polymer ?
#
loop_
_entity_poly.entity_id
_entity_poly.type
_entity_poly.pdbx_seq_one_letter_code
_entity_poly.pdbx_strand_id
1 'polypeptide(L)'
;MEESVEDVVLVQEINRKLENINKYNQEVDELEFDGTNISTWKSETETAIFIMTNISDYWESKGPAKDSMVEIVIDKCALRMIYLTINKQLCELIRKCRSAHDAMTIIENHF
;
A
#
# COMPACT_ATOMS: atom_id res chain seq x y z
N MET A 1 22.21 22.20 19.80
CA MET A 1 21.35 21.76 18.68
C MET A 1 20.11 21.21 19.33
N GLU A 2 19.10 22.04 19.51
CA GLU A 2 17.77 21.57 19.89
C GLU A 2 17.15 21.01 18.61
N GLU A 3 17.08 19.68 18.49
CA GLU A 3 16.05 19.10 17.61
C GLU A 3 14.71 19.67 18.10
N SER A 4 13.92 20.21 17.17
CA SER A 4 12.68 20.85 17.55
C SER A 4 11.80 19.79 18.22
N VAL A 5 11.19 20.12 19.36
CA VAL A 5 10.33 19.19 20.12
C VAL A 5 9.20 18.66 19.22
N GLU A 6 8.80 19.43 18.21
CA GLU A 6 7.84 19.03 17.17
C GLU A 6 8.33 17.85 16.31
N ASP A 7 9.60 17.84 15.90
CA ASP A 7 10.17 16.74 15.10
C ASP A 7 10.19 15.42 15.89
N VAL A 8 10.48 15.49 17.19
CA VAL A 8 10.52 14.31 18.07
C VAL A 8 9.12 13.71 18.25
N VAL A 9 8.09 14.54 18.43
CA VAL A 9 6.70 14.10 18.55
C VAL A 9 6.23 13.46 17.24
N LEU A 10 6.59 14.05 16.10
CA LEU A 10 6.24 13.52 14.78
C LEU A 10 6.85 12.14 14.53
N VAL A 11 8.13 11.94 14.87
CA VAL A 11 8.82 10.64 14.73
C VAL A 11 8.19 9.58 15.61
N GLN A 12 7.82 9.91 16.85
CA GLN A 12 7.15 8.97 17.75
C GLN A 12 5.78 8.55 17.21
N GLU A 13 5.03 9.49 16.64
CA GLU A 13 3.73 9.20 16.02
C GLU A 13 3.89 8.31 14.77
N ILE A 14 4.91 8.55 13.95
CA ILE A 14 5.24 7.69 12.80
C ILE A 14 5.59 6.27 13.26
N ASN A 15 6.40 6.12 14.30
CA ASN A 15 6.77 4.80 14.82
C ASN A 15 5.55 4.03 15.35
N ARG A 16 4.65 4.70 16.07
CA ARG A 16 3.38 4.11 16.49
C ARG A 16 2.54 3.64 15.30
N LYS A 17 2.49 4.43 14.22
CA LYS A 17 1.79 4.06 12.99
C LYS A 17 2.42 2.84 12.31
N LEU A 18 3.74 2.70 12.34
CA LEU A 18 4.45 1.51 11.85
C LEU A 18 4.15 0.25 12.67
N GLU A 19 4.04 0.36 13.99
CA GLU A 19 3.63 -0.75 14.85
C GLU A 19 2.19 -1.19 14.56
N ASN A 20 1.30 -0.22 14.31
CA ASN A 20 -0.08 -0.48 13.91
C ASN A 20 -0.18 -1.25 12.60
N ILE A 21 0.72 -1.04 11.62
CA ILE A 21 0.75 -1.82 10.37
C ILE A 21 0.82 -3.32 10.65
N ASN A 22 1.71 -3.74 11.57
CA ASN A 22 1.87 -5.16 11.87
C ASN A 22 0.61 -5.75 12.51
N LYS A 23 -0.08 -4.96 13.33
CA LYS A 23 -1.36 -5.34 13.93
C LYS A 23 -2.46 -5.44 12.87
N TYR A 24 -2.65 -4.40 12.06
CA TYR A 24 -3.68 -4.39 11.02
C TYR A 24 -3.46 -5.46 9.97
N ASN A 25 -2.21 -5.79 9.67
CA ASN A 25 -1.90 -6.92 8.79
C ASN A 25 -2.42 -8.27 9.33
N GLN A 26 -2.63 -8.41 10.64
CA GLN A 26 -3.24 -9.61 11.21
C GLN A 26 -4.77 -9.54 11.24
N GLU A 27 -5.35 -8.34 11.09
CA GLU A 27 -6.79 -8.08 11.21
C GLU A 27 -7.50 -7.91 9.86
N VAL A 28 -6.77 -7.59 8.77
CA VAL A 28 -7.32 -7.42 7.42
C VAL A 28 -7.22 -8.73 6.64
N ASP A 29 -8.31 -9.13 5.96
CA ASP A 29 -8.31 -10.31 5.10
C ASP A 29 -7.44 -10.10 3.84
N GLU A 30 -6.82 -11.17 3.33
CA GLU A 30 -6.07 -11.11 2.07
C GLU A 30 -6.99 -11.15 0.84
N LEU A 31 -6.59 -10.50 -0.27
CA LEU A 31 -7.32 -10.60 -1.54
C LEU A 31 -7.28 -12.03 -2.08
N GLU A 32 -8.44 -12.64 -2.29
CA GLU A 32 -8.55 -13.97 -2.88
C GLU A 32 -8.02 -14.01 -4.31
N PHE A 33 -7.51 -15.17 -4.71
CA PHE A 33 -6.87 -15.35 -6.02
C PHE A 33 -7.81 -15.06 -7.20
N ASP A 34 -9.10 -15.34 -7.03
CA ASP A 34 -10.14 -15.07 -8.02
C ASP A 34 -10.80 -13.68 -7.85
N GLY A 35 -10.39 -12.92 -6.83
CA GLY A 35 -10.89 -11.58 -6.53
C GLY A 35 -12.32 -11.55 -6.01
N THR A 36 -12.91 -12.68 -5.59
CA THR A 36 -14.29 -12.73 -5.11
C THR A 36 -14.55 -11.83 -3.91
N ASN A 37 -13.55 -11.62 -3.05
CA ASN A 37 -13.64 -10.77 -1.86
C ASN A 37 -13.14 -9.32 -2.08
N ILE A 38 -12.93 -8.87 -3.32
CA ILE A 38 -12.30 -7.56 -3.64
C ILE A 38 -12.98 -6.36 -2.97
N SER A 39 -14.32 -6.34 -2.89
CA SER A 39 -15.07 -5.22 -2.30
C SER A 39 -14.82 -5.14 -0.80
N THR A 40 -14.87 -6.27 -0.10
CA THR A 40 -14.60 -6.37 1.35
C THR A 40 -13.14 -6.03 1.62
N TRP A 41 -12.23 -6.66 0.90
CA TRP A 41 -10.78 -6.42 0.99
C TRP A 41 -10.44 -4.94 0.85
N LYS A 42 -11.01 -4.27 -0.17
CA LYS A 42 -10.78 -2.84 -0.41
C LYS A 42 -11.30 -2.00 0.77
N SER A 43 -12.51 -2.28 1.24
CA SER A 43 -13.13 -1.54 2.37
C SER A 43 -12.33 -1.68 3.67
N GLU A 44 -11.85 -2.88 3.99
CA GLU A 44 -11.05 -3.13 5.19
C GLU A 44 -9.66 -2.49 5.10
N THR A 45 -9.03 -2.61 3.93
CA THR A 45 -7.72 -2.00 3.68
C THR A 45 -7.80 -0.48 3.73
N GLU A 46 -8.85 0.13 3.15
CA GLU A 46 -9.13 1.57 3.24
C GLU A 46 -9.32 2.03 4.68
N THR A 47 -10.09 1.28 5.48
CA THR A 47 -10.29 1.56 6.90
C THR A 47 -8.98 1.50 7.68
N ALA A 48 -8.15 0.50 7.43
CA ALA A 48 -6.85 0.37 8.08
C ALA A 48 -5.92 1.54 7.72
N ILE A 49 -5.86 1.92 6.43
CA ILE A 49 -5.10 3.08 5.96
C ILE A 49 -5.58 4.34 6.65
N PHE A 50 -6.90 4.58 6.72
CA PHE A 50 -7.46 5.72 7.43
C PHE A 50 -7.02 5.75 8.89
N ILE A 51 -7.11 4.65 9.63
CA ILE A 51 -6.77 4.66 11.06
C ILE A 51 -5.28 4.96 11.28
N MET A 52 -4.38 4.48 10.42
CA MET A 52 -2.95 4.77 10.58
C MET A 52 -2.55 6.14 10.05
N THR A 53 -3.14 6.60 8.96
CA THR A 53 -2.66 7.79 8.24
C THR A 53 -3.52 9.02 8.49
N ASN A 54 -4.76 8.82 8.93
CA ASN A 54 -5.84 9.81 9.01
C ASN A 54 -6.29 10.36 7.63
N ILE A 55 -6.10 9.59 6.56
CA ILE A 55 -6.53 9.91 5.20
C ILE A 55 -7.73 9.04 4.82
N SER A 56 -8.87 9.67 4.56
CA SER A 56 -10.14 8.98 4.30
C SER A 56 -10.37 8.59 2.84
N ASP A 57 -9.65 9.20 1.92
CA ASP A 57 -9.81 9.10 0.47
C ASP A 57 -8.53 8.66 -0.23
N TYR A 58 -7.65 7.94 0.48
CA TYR A 58 -6.32 7.58 -0.01
C TYR A 58 -6.35 6.86 -1.36
N TRP A 59 -7.32 5.95 -1.56
CA TRP A 59 -7.53 5.22 -2.82
C TRP A 59 -7.96 6.10 -3.99
N GLU A 60 -8.58 7.24 -3.71
CA GLU A 60 -9.06 8.21 -4.70
C GLU A 60 -8.05 9.34 -4.92
N SER A 61 -7.09 9.50 -4.01
CA SER A 61 -6.05 10.52 -4.06
C SER A 61 -5.02 10.28 -5.18
N LYS A 62 -4.46 11.38 -5.72
CA LYS A 62 -3.53 11.35 -6.86
C LYS A 62 -2.13 10.88 -6.47
N GLY A 63 -1.95 9.57 -6.29
CA GLY A 63 -0.65 8.92 -6.22
C GLY A 63 0.29 9.44 -5.11
N PRO A 64 1.46 8.82 -4.94
CA PRO A 64 2.35 9.18 -3.86
C PRO A 64 2.96 10.56 -4.06
N ALA A 65 2.92 11.37 -3.02
CA ALA A 65 3.51 12.69 -2.96
C ALA A 65 5.03 12.64 -3.11
N LYS A 66 5.59 13.68 -3.71
CA LYS A 66 7.03 13.77 -4.01
C LYS A 66 7.76 14.89 -3.27
N ASP A 67 7.01 15.85 -2.74
CA ASP A 67 7.57 17.14 -2.30
C ASP A 67 7.50 17.33 -0.77
N SER A 68 6.91 16.40 -0.02
CA SER A 68 6.81 16.42 1.44
C SER A 68 7.30 15.12 2.06
N MET A 69 8.25 15.20 2.98
CA MET A 69 8.76 14.02 3.69
C MET A 69 7.68 13.34 4.54
N VAL A 70 6.73 14.13 5.07
CA VAL A 70 5.58 13.63 5.83
C VAL A 70 4.65 12.83 4.91
N GLU A 71 4.31 13.37 3.74
CA GLU A 71 3.46 12.68 2.78
C GLU A 71 4.13 11.41 2.25
N ILE A 72 5.44 11.45 1.95
CA ILE A 72 6.22 10.26 1.57
C ILE A 72 6.13 9.15 2.63
N VAL A 73 6.19 9.50 3.91
CA VAL A 73 6.06 8.52 5.00
C VAL A 73 4.65 7.96 5.06
N ILE A 74 3.63 8.80 4.92
CA ILE A 74 2.23 8.38 4.86
C ILE A 74 2.01 7.39 3.70
N ASP A 75 2.49 7.72 2.50
CA ASP A 75 2.41 6.85 1.34
C ASP A 75 3.12 5.53 1.55
N LYS A 76 4.31 5.55 2.18
CA LYS A 76 5.04 4.32 2.52
C LYS A 76 4.23 3.42 3.45
N CYS A 77 3.55 3.99 4.45
CA CYS A 77 2.70 3.23 5.35
C CYS A 77 1.50 2.61 4.62
N ALA A 78 0.81 3.40 3.81
CA ALA A 78 -0.36 2.93 3.06
C ALA A 78 0.01 1.88 1.99
N LEU A 79 1.07 2.12 1.21
CA LEU A 79 1.60 1.15 0.24
C LEU A 79 2.04 -0.15 0.92
N ARG A 80 2.61 -0.07 2.13
CA ARG A 80 3.00 -1.27 2.88
C ARG A 80 1.79 -2.09 3.31
N MET A 81 0.70 -1.47 3.73
CA MET A 81 -0.54 -2.21 3.99
C MET A 81 -1.05 -2.92 2.75
N ILE A 82 -1.21 -2.18 1.64
CA ILE A 82 -1.70 -2.76 0.38
C ILE A 82 -0.81 -3.94 -0.04
N TYR A 83 0.50 -3.80 0.08
CA TYR A 83 1.44 -4.87 -0.26
C TYR A 83 1.29 -6.11 0.64
N LEU A 84 1.10 -5.92 1.94
CA LEU A 84 1.02 -7.02 2.90
C LEU A 84 -0.32 -7.76 2.85
N THR A 85 -1.40 -7.10 2.43
CA THR A 85 -2.75 -7.69 2.35
C THR A 85 -3.08 -8.26 0.97
N ILE A 86 -2.19 -8.13 -0.02
CA ILE A 86 -2.34 -8.84 -1.30
C ILE A 86 -1.74 -10.23 -1.18
N ASN A 87 -2.50 -11.25 -1.60
CA ASN A 87 -2.01 -12.62 -1.66
C ASN A 87 -0.74 -12.73 -2.54
N LYS A 88 0.32 -13.33 -2.00
CA LYS A 88 1.62 -13.45 -2.69
C LYS A 88 1.54 -14.22 -4.02
N GLN A 89 0.68 -15.23 -4.11
CA GLN A 89 0.51 -16.01 -5.34
C GLN A 89 -0.14 -15.16 -6.45
N LEU A 90 -1.06 -14.27 -6.07
CA LEU A 90 -1.67 -13.32 -7.00
C LEU A 90 -0.62 -12.34 -7.55
N CYS A 91 0.28 -11.81 -6.71
CA CYS A 91 1.40 -10.98 -7.15
C CYS A 91 2.29 -11.70 -8.19
N GLU A 92 2.64 -12.96 -7.93
CA GLU A 92 3.42 -13.75 -8.88
C GLU A 92 2.69 -14.01 -10.19
N LEU A 93 1.39 -14.30 -10.14
CA LEU A 93 0.58 -14.50 -11.33
C LEU A 93 0.52 -13.23 -12.17
N ILE A 94 0.22 -12.08 -11.57
CA ILE A 94 0.18 -10.78 -12.26
C ILE A 94 1.51 -10.52 -12.96
N ARG A 95 2.64 -10.82 -12.30
CA ARG A 95 3.97 -10.68 -12.90
C ARG A 95 4.15 -11.59 -14.12
N LYS A 96 3.75 -12.87 -14.02
CA LYS A 96 3.81 -13.82 -15.13
C LYS A 96 2.93 -13.38 -16.30
N CYS A 97 1.70 -12.93 -16.04
CA CYS A 97 0.79 -12.40 -17.04
C CYS A 97 1.38 -11.17 -17.75
N ARG A 98 1.98 -10.24 -17.00
CA ARG A 98 2.68 -9.08 -17.56
C ARG A 98 3.85 -9.50 -18.45
N SER A 99 4.71 -10.41 -17.99
CA SER A 99 5.83 -10.92 -18.81
C SER A 99 5.35 -11.63 -20.08
N ALA A 100 4.25 -12.37 -20.02
CA ALA A 100 3.67 -13.01 -21.19
C ALA A 100 3.14 -11.96 -22.20
N HIS A 101 2.44 -10.94 -21.71
CA HIS A 101 1.98 -9.82 -22.52
C HIS A 101 3.15 -9.08 -23.19
N ASP A 102 4.20 -8.75 -22.43
CA ASP A 102 5.39 -8.09 -22.98
C ASP A 102 6.05 -8.94 -24.09
N ALA A 103 6.14 -10.26 -23.89
CA ALA A 103 6.65 -11.18 -24.91
C ALA A 103 5.77 -11.22 -26.17
N MET A 104 4.44 -11.20 -26.02
CA MET A 104 3.51 -11.12 -27.15
C MET A 104 3.72 -9.83 -27.94
N THR A 105 3.78 -8.67 -27.25
CA THR A 105 4.02 -7.38 -27.91
C THR A 105 5.35 -7.35 -28.65
N ILE A 106 6.40 -7.99 -28.13
CA ILE A 106 7.69 -8.11 -28.83
C ILE A 106 7.52 -8.93 -30.11
N ILE A 107 6.83 -10.08 -30.06
CA ILE A 107 6.58 -10.93 -31.22
C ILE A 107 5.76 -10.17 -32.27
N GLU A 108 4.69 -9.49 -31.87
CA GLU A 108 3.82 -8.71 -32.75
C GLU A 108 4.56 -7.57 -33.46
N ASN A 109 5.54 -6.93 -32.81
CA ASN A 109 6.35 -5.88 -33.42
C ASN A 109 7.56 -6.41 -34.21
N HIS A 110 7.84 -7.71 -34.16
CA HIS A 110 8.93 -8.35 -34.91
C HIS A 110 8.48 -8.84 -36.30
N PHE A 111 7.18 -9.03 -36.49
CA PHE A 111 6.54 -9.41 -37.75
C PHE A 111 5.76 -8.23 -38.35
#